data_AF-A0A3B9JC05-F1
#
_entry.id   AF-A0A3B9JC05-F1
#
_cell.length_a   1.000
_cell.length_b   1.000
_cell.length_c   1.000
_cell.angle_alpha   90.00
_cell.angle_beta   90.00
_cell.angle_gamma   90.00
#
_symmetry.space_group_name_H-M   'P 1'
#
loop_
_entity.id
_entity.type
_entity.pdbx_description
1 polymer ?
#
loop_
_entity_poly.entity_id
_entity_poly.type
_entity_poly.pdbx_seq_one_letter_code
_entity_poly.pdbx_strand_id
1 'polypeptide(L)'
;FPLEKERLRPALYFAGGTYLVFGSLFLLAPGGLGAGLASLLDVFTRLSGWDGAPLWLPLSALFFYQFPALVLALVSLARLFKRRDPLVIFLGLWLTMSLLLAILPPSRQVADLGWALLPLWTLAALEVARWLEPPEQVVEFHPSADGQDAELQPLVISSGFWETLGMALLTVALIVFSWLNFSSAALVTFDPDAVRLRWILAFGVLALLALSVFLVAFGWSARAALKGFAWGGLTIFAINLLAMASFAAQLRPLPGIEMWPAAPQSLAIGVIDSQANEISQMARGSDAALNVMLVGVDSPALRWLLRDWRVTSAQALSFDSNPELIFTSENNILPELESAYRGAPFQLRNYPAWEQLTASEWLSWIINHDLPQGYELTLLWARSDLFPDSQNSLP
;
A
#
# COMPACT_ATOMS: atom_id res chain seq x y z
N PHE A 1 25.61 16.64 -19.68
CA PHE A 1 26.14 15.51 -18.90
C PHE A 1 27.09 14.68 -19.76
N PRO A 2 28.42 14.79 -19.63
CA PRO A 2 29.27 13.66 -19.93
C PRO A 2 29.27 12.79 -18.67
N LEU A 3 28.40 11.78 -18.61
CA LEU A 3 28.68 10.66 -17.71
C LEU A 3 30.03 10.12 -18.16
N GLU A 4 31.05 10.22 -17.32
CA GLU A 4 32.31 9.50 -17.55
C GLU A 4 31.92 8.06 -17.88
N LYS A 5 32.30 7.59 -19.08
CA LYS A 5 31.96 6.23 -19.55
C LYS A 5 32.31 5.16 -18.51
N GLU A 6 33.29 5.44 -17.66
CA GLU A 6 33.72 4.60 -16.55
C GLU A 6 32.67 4.43 -15.44
N ARG A 7 31.83 5.43 -15.18
CA ARG A 7 30.77 5.36 -14.15
C ARG A 7 29.46 4.75 -14.63
N LEU A 8 29.25 4.69 -15.96
CA LEU A 8 28.06 4.12 -16.56
C LEU A 8 27.94 2.61 -16.32
N ARG A 9 29.06 1.87 -16.40
CA ARG A 9 29.06 0.42 -16.17
C ARG A 9 28.67 0.05 -14.73
N PRO A 10 29.32 0.60 -13.68
CA PRO A 10 28.88 0.39 -12.30
C PRO A 10 27.42 0.78 -12.08
N ALA A 11 27.00 1.94 -12.59
CA ALA A 11 25.62 2.40 -12.44
C ALA A 11 24.61 1.43 -13.05
N LEU A 12 24.90 0.87 -14.23
CA LEU A 12 24.05 -0.15 -14.87
C LEU A 12 24.02 -1.45 -14.07
N TYR A 13 25.14 -1.90 -13.51
CA TYR A 13 25.17 -3.10 -12.66
C TYR A 13 24.34 -2.91 -11.39
N PHE A 14 24.48 -1.76 -10.72
CA PHE A 14 23.67 -1.45 -9.53
C PHE A 14 22.21 -1.29 -9.89
N ALA A 15 21.86 -0.58 -10.97
CA ALA A 15 20.48 -0.44 -11.41
C ALA A 15 19.84 -1.80 -11.75
N GLY A 16 20.56 -2.65 -12.50
CA GLY A 16 20.11 -4.00 -12.83
C GLY A 16 19.98 -4.89 -11.59
N GLY A 17 20.94 -4.83 -10.67
CA GLY A 17 20.89 -5.56 -9.40
C GLY A 17 19.73 -5.11 -8.50
N THR A 18 19.52 -3.79 -8.38
CA THR A 18 18.38 -3.21 -7.66
C THR A 18 17.07 -3.65 -8.30
N TYR A 19 16.94 -3.57 -9.62
CA TYR A 19 15.74 -4.02 -10.31
C TYR A 19 15.48 -5.51 -10.10
N LEU A 20 16.51 -6.36 -10.18
CA LEU A 20 16.39 -7.79 -9.93
C LEU A 20 15.95 -8.08 -8.50
N VAL A 21 16.63 -7.50 -7.51
CA VAL A 21 16.35 -7.77 -6.09
C VAL A 21 14.99 -7.21 -5.68
N PHE A 22 14.71 -5.94 -5.95
CA PHE A 22 13.47 -5.31 -5.49
C PHE A 22 12.29 -5.61 -6.40
N GLY A 23 12.50 -5.69 -7.73
CA GLY A 23 11.45 -6.05 -8.68
C GLY A 23 10.99 -7.50 -8.57
N SER A 24 11.80 -8.40 -8.00
CA SER A 24 11.38 -9.76 -7.64
C SER A 24 10.91 -9.90 -6.18
N LEU A 25 10.84 -8.79 -5.43
CA LEU A 25 10.59 -8.77 -3.98
C LEU A 25 11.51 -9.74 -3.22
N PHE A 26 12.82 -9.59 -3.40
CA PHE A 26 13.85 -10.48 -2.87
C PHE A 26 13.62 -11.95 -3.25
N LEU A 27 13.25 -12.18 -4.52
CA LEU A 27 12.93 -13.49 -5.11
C LEU A 27 11.63 -14.14 -4.59
N LEU A 28 10.86 -13.47 -3.73
CA LEU A 28 9.57 -13.97 -3.23
C LEU A 28 8.45 -13.85 -4.27
N ALA A 29 8.55 -12.89 -5.19
CA ALA A 29 7.55 -12.61 -6.22
C ALA A 29 8.23 -12.34 -7.58
N PRO A 30 8.75 -13.38 -8.28
CA PRO A 30 9.51 -13.22 -9.52
C PRO A 30 8.70 -12.57 -10.66
N GLY A 31 7.36 -12.64 -10.61
CA GLY A 31 6.48 -11.98 -11.58
C GLY A 31 6.60 -10.46 -11.63
N GLY A 32 7.11 -9.81 -10.57
CA GLY A 32 7.26 -8.35 -10.53
C GLY A 32 8.28 -7.81 -11.56
N LEU A 33 9.25 -8.63 -11.99
CA LEU A 33 10.18 -8.29 -13.07
C LEU A 33 9.46 -8.16 -14.42
N GLY A 34 8.54 -9.07 -14.71
CA GLY A 34 7.72 -8.98 -15.93
C GLY A 34 6.77 -7.78 -15.88
N ALA A 35 6.12 -7.58 -14.72
CA ALA A 35 5.17 -6.48 -14.52
C ALA A 35 5.80 -5.09 -14.72
N GLY A 36 7.02 -4.89 -14.21
CA GLY A 36 7.71 -3.60 -14.37
C GLY A 36 8.02 -3.26 -15.83
N LEU A 37 8.45 -4.24 -16.65
CA LEU A 37 8.70 -4.01 -18.08
C LEU A 37 7.39 -3.87 -18.87
N ALA A 38 6.37 -4.67 -18.54
CA ALA A 38 5.05 -4.58 -19.17
C ALA A 38 4.41 -3.20 -18.96
N SER A 39 4.65 -2.58 -17.79
CA SER A 39 4.13 -1.24 -17.46
C SER A 39 4.54 -0.15 -18.46
N LEU A 40 5.68 -0.30 -19.14
CA LEU A 40 6.16 0.66 -20.14
C LEU A 40 5.32 0.63 -21.41
N LEU A 41 4.89 -0.57 -21.82
CA LEU A 41 4.07 -0.75 -23.02
C LEU A 41 2.59 -0.43 -22.74
N ASP A 42 2.15 -0.70 -21.51
CA ASP A 42 0.80 -0.40 -21.03
C ASP A 42 0.42 1.08 -21.09
N VAL A 43 1.39 2.01 -21.05
CA VAL A 43 1.10 3.44 -21.21
C VAL A 43 0.39 3.72 -22.54
N PHE A 44 0.77 3.02 -23.62
CA PHE A 44 0.17 3.25 -24.93
C PHE A 44 -1.26 2.72 -25.02
N THR A 45 -1.56 1.58 -24.38
CA THR A 45 -2.93 1.06 -24.32
C THR A 45 -3.81 1.97 -23.48
N ARG A 46 -3.27 2.55 -22.40
CA ARG A 46 -4.01 3.42 -21.47
C ARG A 46 -4.42 4.77 -22.04
N LEU A 47 -3.73 5.24 -23.09
CA LEU A 47 -4.13 6.47 -23.78
C LEU A 47 -5.44 6.30 -24.57
N SER A 48 -5.82 5.05 -24.89
CA SER A 48 -7.00 4.74 -25.70
C SER A 48 -8.20 4.17 -24.91
N GLY A 49 -7.99 3.77 -23.66
CA GLY A 49 -9.02 3.19 -22.80
C GLY A 49 -9.96 4.23 -22.16
N TRP A 50 -11.12 3.78 -21.68
CA TRP A 50 -12.16 4.64 -21.07
C TRP A 50 -12.59 4.16 -19.67
N ASP A 51 -11.97 3.10 -19.18
CA ASP A 51 -12.24 2.36 -17.95
C ASP A 51 -11.34 2.80 -16.77
N GLY A 52 -10.94 4.07 -16.76
CA GLY A 52 -9.99 4.59 -15.77
C GLY A 52 -10.58 4.90 -14.42
N ALA A 53 -9.72 4.84 -13.42
CA ALA A 53 -10.01 5.35 -12.09
C ALA A 53 -10.29 6.87 -12.13
N PRO A 54 -11.13 7.37 -11.20
CA PRO A 54 -11.33 8.80 -11.06
C PRO A 54 -10.00 9.49 -10.66
N LEU A 55 -9.85 10.75 -11.09
CA LEU A 55 -8.61 11.54 -10.91
C LEU A 55 -8.11 11.58 -9.46
N TRP A 56 -9.05 11.62 -8.52
CA TRP A 56 -8.73 11.74 -7.10
C TRP A 56 -8.09 10.48 -6.54
N LEU A 57 -8.33 9.28 -7.10
CA LEU A 57 -7.89 8.00 -6.52
C LEU A 57 -6.37 7.80 -6.58
N PRO A 58 -5.66 8.05 -7.71
CA PRO A 58 -4.21 8.07 -7.71
C PRO A 58 -3.62 9.16 -6.79
N LEU A 59 -4.26 10.33 -6.73
CA LEU A 59 -3.79 11.43 -5.86
C LEU A 59 -3.94 11.08 -4.38
N SER A 60 -5.04 10.43 -3.99
CA SER A 60 -5.23 9.95 -2.62
C SER A 60 -4.27 8.81 -2.30
N ALA A 61 -4.01 7.90 -3.23
CA ALA A 61 -3.02 6.84 -3.04
C ALA A 61 -1.61 7.42 -2.83
N LEU A 62 -1.23 8.42 -3.62
CA LEU A 62 0.03 9.14 -3.43
C LEU A 62 0.08 9.81 -2.05
N PHE A 63 -1.01 10.47 -1.64
CA PHE A 63 -1.09 11.12 -0.34
C PHE A 63 -1.00 10.11 0.82
N PHE A 64 -1.85 9.10 0.88
CA PHE A 64 -1.95 8.20 2.02
C PHE A 64 -0.81 7.19 2.11
N TYR A 65 -0.34 6.66 0.97
CA TYR A 65 0.75 5.68 0.97
C TYR A 65 2.14 6.30 0.98
N GLN A 66 2.29 7.49 0.41
CA GLN A 66 3.60 8.11 0.18
C GLN A 66 3.77 9.42 0.96
N PHE A 67 2.93 9.68 1.97
CA PHE A 67 2.94 10.93 2.75
C PHE A 67 4.36 11.32 3.22
N PRO A 68 5.16 10.43 3.84
CA PRO A 68 6.51 10.79 4.28
C PRO A 68 7.43 11.20 3.13
N ALA A 69 7.38 10.45 2.04
CA ALA A 69 8.20 10.71 0.85
C ALA A 69 7.79 12.01 0.17
N LEU A 70 6.49 12.29 0.08
CA LEU A 70 5.94 13.55 -0.43
C LEU A 70 6.47 14.75 0.35
N VAL A 71 6.37 14.74 1.68
CA VAL A 71 6.85 15.85 2.52
C VAL A 71 8.33 16.08 2.31
N LEU A 72 9.15 15.03 2.36
CA LEU A 72 10.61 15.13 2.20
C LEU A 72 11.01 15.56 0.78
N ALA A 73 10.36 15.03 -0.25
CA ALA A 73 10.61 15.42 -1.63
C ALA A 73 10.24 16.87 -1.90
N LEU A 74 9.10 17.34 -1.37
CA LEU A 74 8.70 18.76 -1.47
C LEU A 74 9.71 19.68 -0.79
N VAL A 75 10.24 19.29 0.38
CA VAL A 75 11.32 20.04 1.04
C VAL A 75 12.56 20.09 0.17
N SER A 76 12.97 18.97 -0.43
CA SER A 76 14.11 18.92 -1.35
C SER A 76 13.90 19.80 -2.60
N LEU A 77 12.69 19.80 -3.17
CA LEU A 77 12.33 20.66 -4.30
C LEU A 77 12.27 22.15 -3.90
N ALA A 78 11.75 22.48 -2.72
CA ALA A 78 11.74 23.87 -2.24
C ALA A 78 13.17 24.43 -2.05
N ARG A 79 14.14 23.59 -1.67
CA ARG A 79 15.55 23.98 -1.57
C ARG A 79 16.21 24.19 -2.94
N LEU A 80 15.60 23.71 -4.02
CA LEU A 80 16.11 23.90 -5.39
C LEU A 80 16.25 25.38 -5.74
N PHE A 81 15.32 26.21 -5.28
CA PHE A 81 15.34 27.66 -5.47
C PHE A 81 16.61 28.32 -4.91
N LYS A 82 17.24 27.70 -3.89
CA LYS A 82 18.45 28.22 -3.26
C LYS A 82 19.75 27.60 -3.79
N ARG A 83 19.79 26.28 -4.01
CA ARG A 83 21.04 25.55 -4.32
C ARG A 83 21.22 25.18 -5.80
N ARG A 84 20.16 25.20 -6.61
CA ARG A 84 20.16 24.83 -8.04
C ARG A 84 20.95 23.55 -8.36
N ASP A 85 20.80 22.53 -7.51
CA ASP A 85 21.47 21.25 -7.68
C ASP A 85 20.94 20.53 -8.94
N PRO A 86 21.80 20.23 -9.94
CA PRO A 86 21.36 19.64 -11.21
C PRO A 86 20.70 18.27 -11.04
N LEU A 87 21.08 17.48 -10.02
CA LEU A 87 20.46 16.19 -9.75
C LEU A 87 19.01 16.36 -9.27
N VAL A 88 18.78 17.31 -8.37
CA VAL A 88 17.43 17.64 -7.85
C VAL A 88 16.55 18.19 -8.97
N ILE A 89 17.10 19.00 -9.89
CA ILE A 89 16.36 19.50 -11.07
C ILE A 89 15.92 18.31 -11.93
N PHE A 90 16.85 17.40 -12.26
CA PHE A 90 16.56 16.24 -13.07
C PHE A 90 15.47 15.36 -12.43
N LEU A 91 15.60 15.04 -11.14
CA LEU A 91 14.61 14.25 -10.40
C LEU A 91 13.25 14.96 -10.31
N GLY A 92 13.22 16.29 -10.13
CA GLY A 92 11.99 17.07 -10.12
C GLY A 92 11.27 17.08 -11.48
N LEU A 93 12.03 17.19 -12.58
CA LEU A 93 11.50 17.08 -13.93
C LEU A 93 10.97 15.67 -14.22
N TRP A 94 11.72 14.63 -13.84
CA TRP A 94 11.25 13.24 -13.95
C TRP A 94 9.96 13.05 -13.15
N LEU A 95 9.94 13.43 -11.86
CA LEU A 95 8.75 13.32 -11.02
C LEU A 95 7.53 13.99 -11.68
N THR A 96 7.71 15.21 -12.20
CA THR A 96 6.63 15.97 -12.84
C THR A 96 6.14 15.27 -14.10
N MET A 97 7.04 14.83 -14.98
CA MET A 97 6.67 14.11 -16.19
C MET A 97 5.98 12.77 -15.88
N SER A 98 6.47 12.00 -14.93
CA SER A 98 5.85 10.74 -14.53
C SER A 98 4.48 10.93 -13.88
N LEU A 99 4.29 11.98 -13.07
CA LEU A 99 2.97 12.31 -12.52
C LEU A 99 1.98 12.72 -13.62
N LEU A 100 2.43 13.52 -14.60
CA LEU A 100 1.59 13.85 -15.76
C LEU A 100 1.20 12.60 -16.55
N LEU A 101 2.15 11.70 -16.80
CA LEU A 101 1.88 10.43 -17.48
C LEU A 101 0.96 9.51 -16.67
N ALA A 102 0.95 9.60 -15.34
CA ALA A 102 0.06 8.80 -14.50
C ALA A 102 -1.35 9.36 -14.41
N ILE A 103 -1.51 10.68 -14.53
CA ILE A 103 -2.77 11.37 -14.25
C ILE A 103 -3.56 11.70 -15.52
N LEU A 104 -2.86 12.05 -16.61
CA LEU A 104 -3.49 12.51 -17.85
C LEU A 104 -4.25 11.41 -18.62
N PRO A 105 -3.80 10.14 -18.69
CA PRO A 105 -4.50 9.12 -19.44
C PRO A 105 -5.95 8.92 -18.96
N PRO A 106 -6.90 8.71 -19.89
CA PRO A 106 -8.31 8.46 -19.54
C PRO A 106 -8.47 7.16 -18.76
N SER A 107 -7.74 6.09 -19.09
CA SER A 107 -7.76 4.83 -18.34
C SER A 107 -6.69 4.75 -17.25
N ARG A 108 -6.45 5.86 -16.53
CA ARG A 108 -5.50 5.93 -15.41
C ARG A 108 -5.82 4.93 -14.31
N GLN A 109 -4.80 4.43 -13.64
CA GLN A 109 -4.89 3.54 -12.50
C GLN A 109 -3.89 3.98 -11.42
N VAL A 110 -4.08 3.51 -10.19
CA VAL A 110 -3.13 3.79 -9.09
C VAL A 110 -1.73 3.22 -9.41
N ALA A 111 -1.67 2.11 -10.14
CA ALA A 111 -0.43 1.48 -10.57
C ALA A 111 0.44 2.38 -11.48
N ASP A 112 -0.15 3.37 -12.17
CA ASP A 112 0.61 4.30 -13.02
C ASP A 112 1.58 5.18 -12.24
N LEU A 113 1.35 5.34 -10.93
CA LEU A 113 2.25 6.07 -10.04
C LEU A 113 3.61 5.41 -9.90
N GLY A 114 3.76 4.12 -10.25
CA GLY A 114 4.98 3.34 -10.04
C GLY A 114 6.26 4.06 -10.51
N TRP A 115 6.21 4.71 -11.67
CA TRP A 115 7.34 5.47 -12.21
C TRP A 115 7.56 6.82 -11.52
N ALA A 116 6.53 7.43 -10.95
CA ALA A 116 6.65 8.65 -10.15
C ALA A 116 7.25 8.37 -8.76
N LEU A 117 7.06 7.15 -8.24
CA LEU A 117 7.61 6.76 -6.93
C LEU A 117 9.15 6.75 -6.92
N LEU A 118 9.80 6.36 -8.02
CA LEU A 118 11.28 6.32 -8.09
C LEU A 118 11.94 7.68 -7.84
N PRO A 119 11.66 8.75 -8.61
CA PRO A 119 12.23 10.06 -8.34
C PRO A 119 11.74 10.65 -7.02
N LEU A 120 10.49 10.36 -6.60
CA LEU A 120 9.95 10.81 -5.32
C LEU A 120 10.77 10.28 -4.14
N TRP A 121 10.95 8.96 -4.05
CA TRP A 121 11.73 8.33 -2.99
C TRP A 121 13.21 8.69 -3.06
N THR A 122 13.76 8.92 -4.26
CA THR A 122 15.13 9.40 -4.41
C THR A 122 15.30 10.80 -3.83
N LEU A 123 14.38 11.72 -4.14
CA LEU A 123 14.37 13.07 -3.54
C LEU A 123 14.20 13.02 -2.02
N ALA A 124 13.32 12.15 -1.53
CA ALA A 124 13.14 11.93 -0.10
C ALA A 124 14.43 11.42 0.56
N ALA A 125 15.09 10.42 -0.03
CA ALA A 125 16.34 9.85 0.50
C ALA A 125 17.49 10.87 0.54
N LEU A 126 17.62 11.70 -0.51
CA LEU A 126 18.58 12.81 -0.53
C LEU A 126 18.31 13.80 0.62
N GLU A 127 17.04 14.02 0.96
CA GLU A 127 16.66 14.87 2.08
C GLU A 127 16.98 14.22 3.43
N VAL A 128 16.66 12.94 3.61
CA VAL A 128 17.00 12.18 4.83
C VAL A 128 18.49 12.22 5.12
N ALA A 129 19.33 11.97 4.10
CA ALA A 129 20.78 11.95 4.25
C ALA A 129 21.34 13.25 4.84
N ARG A 130 20.75 14.40 4.49
CA ARG A 130 21.15 15.71 5.02
C ARG A 130 20.77 15.89 6.49
N TRP A 131 19.64 15.33 6.92
CA TRP A 131 19.19 15.44 8.30
C TRP A 131 19.92 14.49 9.25
N LEU A 132 20.51 13.42 8.72
CA LEU A 132 21.33 12.47 9.48
C LEU A 132 22.77 12.96 9.73
N GLU A 133 23.19 14.09 9.15
CA GLU A 133 24.50 14.67 9.43
C GLU A 133 24.64 15.01 10.93
N PRO A 134 25.68 14.49 11.63
CA PRO A 134 25.82 14.68 13.06
C PRO A 134 25.88 16.17 13.43
N PRO A 135 25.38 16.57 14.61
CA PRO A 135 25.53 17.94 15.09
C PRO A 135 27.03 18.31 15.16
N GLU A 136 27.37 19.50 14.66
CA GLU A 136 28.76 20.00 14.62
C GLU A 136 29.39 19.89 16.00
N GLN A 137 30.53 19.21 16.11
CA GLN A 137 31.33 19.16 17.34
C GLN A 137 32.15 20.44 17.45
N VAL A 138 31.87 21.22 18.48
CA VAL A 138 32.70 22.39 18.81
C VAL A 138 33.89 21.87 19.62
N VAL A 139 35.08 21.95 19.04
CA VAL A 139 36.33 21.61 19.71
C VAL A 139 36.96 22.91 20.20
N GLU A 140 36.91 23.14 21.50
CA GLU A 140 37.66 24.24 22.13
C GLU A 140 39.02 23.73 22.57
N PHE A 141 40.06 24.51 22.26
CA PHE A 141 41.42 24.21 22.65
C PHE A 141 41.76 25.00 23.90
N HIS A 142 41.94 24.31 25.03
CA HIS A 142 42.38 24.94 26.27
C HIS A 142 43.89 24.77 26.46
N PRO A 143 44.60 25.80 26.94
CA PRO A 143 46.00 25.66 27.33
C PRO A 143 46.11 24.70 28.51
N SER A 144 47.04 23.76 28.42
CA SER A 144 47.40 22.87 29.52
C SER A 144 47.83 23.69 30.74
N ALA A 145 47.30 23.36 31.91
CA ALA A 145 47.59 24.07 33.16
C ALA A 145 49.02 23.81 33.69
N ASP A 146 49.77 22.90 33.05
CA ASP A 146 51.11 22.52 33.45
C ASP A 146 52.14 23.22 32.54
N GLY A 147 52.96 24.06 33.14
CA GLY A 147 53.70 25.14 32.49
C GLY A 147 54.97 24.76 31.74
N GLN A 148 55.06 23.59 31.13
CA GLN A 148 56.16 23.23 30.23
C GLN A 148 55.59 22.38 29.10
N ASP A 149 55.64 22.96 27.90
CA ASP A 149 55.00 22.51 26.66
C ASP A 149 53.48 22.70 26.65
N ALA A 150 53.04 23.82 26.08
CA ALA A 150 51.64 24.17 25.87
C ALA A 150 50.99 23.26 24.80
N GLU A 151 50.80 21.99 25.14
CA GLU A 151 50.02 21.06 24.34
C GLU A 151 48.54 21.43 24.50
N LEU A 152 47.95 21.95 23.41
CA LEU A 152 46.53 22.28 23.37
C LEU A 152 45.72 20.99 23.50
N GLN A 153 45.10 20.78 24.66
CA GLN A 153 44.20 19.66 24.84
C GLN A 153 42.83 20.01 24.23
N PRO A 154 42.31 19.19 23.28
CA PRO A 154 40.97 19.40 22.75
C PRO A 154 39.95 19.02 23.83
N LEU A 155 39.24 20.00 24.38
CA LEU A 155 38.06 19.73 25.20
C LEU A 155 36.85 19.66 24.25
N VAL A 156 36.32 18.46 24.08
CA VAL A 156 35.07 18.25 23.36
C VAL A 156 33.92 18.63 24.29
N ILE A 157 33.52 19.90 24.28
CA ILE A 157 32.29 20.33 24.97
C ILE A 157 31.13 19.78 24.12
N SER A 158 30.42 18.77 24.62
CA SER A 158 29.40 18.08 23.83
C SER A 158 28.37 19.07 23.32
N SER A 159 28.32 19.20 21.99
CA SER A 159 27.57 20.21 21.27
C SER A 159 26.18 19.69 20.90
N GLY A 160 25.16 20.10 21.64
CA GLY A 160 23.76 19.97 21.22
C GLY A 160 23.22 18.55 21.05
N PHE A 161 24.01 17.48 21.26
CA PHE A 161 23.61 16.11 20.98
C PHE A 161 22.51 15.64 21.92
N TRP A 162 22.65 15.89 23.22
CA TRP A 162 21.66 15.48 24.21
C TRP A 162 20.36 16.27 24.09
N GLU A 163 20.45 17.54 23.72
CA GLU A 163 19.31 18.40 23.41
C GLU A 163 18.58 17.89 22.17
N THR A 164 19.33 17.53 21.12
CA THR A 164 18.79 16.94 19.88
C THR A 164 18.12 15.60 20.17
N LEU A 165 18.77 14.72 20.93
CA LEU A 165 18.25 13.41 21.29
C LEU A 165 17.01 13.52 22.18
N GLY A 166 17.06 14.38 23.21
CA GLY A 166 15.92 14.64 24.09
C GLY A 166 14.72 15.17 23.32
N MET A 167 14.95 16.12 22.40
CA MET A 167 13.91 16.64 21.52
C MET A 167 13.37 15.59 20.54
N ALA A 168 14.22 14.69 20.03
CA ALA A 168 13.80 13.59 19.17
C ALA A 168 12.90 12.60 19.90
N LEU A 169 13.28 12.20 21.12
CA LEU A 169 12.47 11.31 21.96
C LEU A 169 11.12 11.94 22.34
N LEU A 170 11.13 13.23 22.71
CA LEU A 170 9.91 13.98 22.97
C LEU A 170 9.01 14.03 21.72
N THR A 171 9.59 14.27 20.55
CA THR A 171 8.86 14.28 19.27
C THR A 171 8.21 12.93 18.99
N VAL A 172 8.94 11.83 19.13
CA VAL A 172 8.40 10.47 18.99
C VAL A 172 7.25 10.25 19.96
N ALA A 173 7.44 10.55 21.24
CA ALA A 173 6.42 10.33 22.27
C ALA A 173 5.13 11.12 21.99
N LEU A 174 5.24 12.40 21.64
CA LEU A 174 4.09 13.26 21.36
C LEU A 174 3.38 12.87 20.06
N ILE A 175 4.11 12.49 19.00
CA ILE A 175 3.49 12.00 17.76
C ILE A 175 2.76 10.68 18.01
N VAL A 176 3.36 9.73 18.74
CA VAL A 176 2.70 8.47 19.09
C VAL A 176 1.45 8.73 19.92
N PHE A 177 1.52 9.59 20.94
CA PHE A 177 0.36 9.92 21.76
C PHE A 177 -0.76 10.61 20.95
N SER A 178 -0.39 11.52 20.03
CA SER A 178 -1.35 12.15 19.11
C SER A 178 -2.01 11.10 18.20
N TRP A 179 -1.22 10.19 17.62
CA TRP A 179 -1.71 9.10 16.78
C TRP A 179 -2.65 8.15 17.51
N LEU A 180 -2.37 7.81 18.77
CA LEU A 180 -3.25 6.96 19.58
C LEU A 180 -4.60 7.63 19.85
N ASN A 181 -4.61 8.94 20.11
CA ASN A 181 -5.86 9.67 20.30
C ASN A 181 -6.64 9.84 18.99
N PHE A 182 -5.95 10.13 17.88
CA PHE A 182 -6.53 10.14 16.54
C PHE A 182 -7.18 8.79 16.21
N SER A 183 -6.45 7.70 16.43
CA SER A 183 -6.92 6.34 16.16
C SER A 183 -8.11 5.98 17.04
N SER A 184 -8.08 6.34 18.32
CA SER A 184 -9.21 6.14 19.22
C SER A 184 -10.45 6.95 18.82
N ALA A 185 -10.29 8.15 18.26
CA ALA A 185 -11.43 8.96 17.80
C ALA A 185 -12.18 8.29 16.64
N ALA A 186 -11.45 7.61 15.77
CA ALA A 186 -12.02 6.90 14.62
C ALA A 186 -12.69 5.58 14.99
N LEU A 187 -12.30 4.96 16.11
CA LEU A 187 -12.82 3.67 16.56
C LEU A 187 -13.95 3.79 17.60
N VAL A 188 -14.13 4.96 18.24
CA VAL A 188 -15.21 5.18 19.21
C VAL A 188 -16.49 5.55 18.47
N THR A 189 -17.42 4.61 18.36
CA THR A 189 -18.60 4.73 17.49
C THR A 189 -19.84 5.36 18.16
N PHE A 190 -19.85 5.64 19.46
CA PHE A 190 -21.13 5.92 20.15
C PHE A 190 -21.17 7.09 21.16
N ASP A 191 -20.04 7.71 21.52
CA ASP A 191 -20.03 8.86 22.43
C ASP A 191 -19.43 10.10 21.74
N PRO A 192 -20.27 11.07 21.31
CA PRO A 192 -19.81 12.30 20.67
C PRO A 192 -18.87 13.14 21.54
N ASP A 193 -19.03 13.12 22.87
CA ASP A 193 -18.18 13.88 23.78
C ASP A 193 -16.81 13.24 23.94
N ALA A 194 -16.76 11.91 24.02
CA ALA A 194 -15.50 11.17 23.99
C ALA A 194 -14.74 11.40 22.67
N VAL A 195 -15.41 11.33 21.52
CA VAL A 195 -14.79 11.58 20.20
C VAL A 195 -14.22 13.00 20.14
N ARG A 196 -15.00 14.00 20.57
CA ARG A 196 -14.56 15.40 20.64
C ARG A 196 -13.32 15.57 21.51
N LEU A 197 -13.30 14.96 22.69
CA LEU A 197 -12.14 14.99 23.58
C LEU A 197 -10.91 14.36 22.94
N ARG A 198 -11.05 13.22 22.26
CA ARG A 198 -9.94 12.57 21.53
C ARG A 198 -9.35 13.47 20.45
N TRP A 199 -10.19 14.18 19.68
CA TRP A 199 -9.72 15.17 18.71
C TRP A 199 -8.98 16.34 19.36
N ILE A 200 -9.53 16.89 20.44
CA ILE A 200 -8.88 17.97 21.21
C ILE A 200 -7.51 17.50 21.71
N LEU A 201 -7.41 16.28 22.25
CA LEU A 201 -6.13 15.73 22.70
C LEU A 201 -5.16 15.50 21.54
N ALA A 202 -5.61 14.90 20.43
CA ALA A 202 -4.79 14.62 19.27
C ALA A 202 -4.14 15.90 18.71
N PHE A 203 -4.95 16.95 18.49
CA PHE A 203 -4.45 18.23 17.97
C PHE A 203 -3.76 19.08 19.05
N GLY A 204 -4.23 19.05 20.29
CA GLY A 204 -3.61 19.75 21.41
C GLY A 204 -2.18 19.29 21.67
N VAL A 205 -1.91 18.00 21.49
CA VAL A 205 -0.55 17.42 21.61
C VAL A 205 0.36 17.86 20.46
N LEU A 206 -0.17 18.03 19.25
CA LEU A 206 0.61 18.59 18.14
C LEU A 206 0.92 20.07 18.36
N ALA A 207 -0.02 20.84 18.93
CA ALA A 207 0.23 22.21 19.36
C ALA A 207 1.28 22.28 20.47
N LEU A 208 1.22 21.35 21.44
CA LEU A 208 2.24 21.21 22.48
C LEU A 208 3.60 20.87 21.88
N LEU A 209 3.66 19.95 20.91
CA LEU A 209 4.90 19.62 20.19
C LEU A 209 5.49 20.86 19.50
N ALA A 210 4.67 21.62 18.77
CA ALA A 210 5.11 22.87 18.13
C ALA A 210 5.64 23.88 19.17
N LEU A 211 4.96 24.03 20.30
CA LEU A 211 5.40 24.86 21.42
C LEU A 211 6.71 24.34 22.02
N SER A 212 6.88 23.03 22.19
CA SER A 212 8.12 22.42 22.69
C SER A 212 9.29 22.68 21.74
N VAL A 213 9.10 22.50 20.42
CA VAL A 213 10.10 22.86 19.41
C VAL A 213 10.50 24.32 19.57
N PHE A 214 9.52 25.22 19.68
CA PHE A 214 9.75 26.65 19.83
C PHE A 214 10.52 26.99 21.11
N LEU A 215 10.11 26.44 22.25
CA LEU A 215 10.77 26.68 23.54
C LEU A 215 12.20 26.15 23.56
N VAL A 216 12.46 24.97 22.98
CA VAL A 216 13.83 24.44 22.87
C VAL A 216 14.67 25.29 21.93
N ALA A 217 14.08 25.75 20.82
CA ALA A 217 14.74 26.62 19.86
C ALA A 217 15.11 27.99 20.46
N PHE A 218 14.23 28.55 21.28
CA PHE A 218 14.42 29.84 21.93
C PHE A 218 15.33 29.76 23.15
N GLY A 219 15.17 28.74 23.99
CA GLY A 219 15.87 28.61 25.27
C GLY A 219 17.28 28.04 25.18
N TRP A 220 17.54 27.16 24.20
CA TRP A 220 18.84 26.47 24.09
C TRP A 220 19.45 26.60 22.70
N SER A 221 18.83 25.99 21.68
CA SER A 221 19.39 25.99 20.32
C SER A 221 18.35 25.66 19.27
N ALA A 222 18.10 26.60 18.36
CA ALA A 222 17.22 26.38 17.21
C ALA A 222 17.67 25.22 16.32
N ARG A 223 19.00 25.03 16.16
CA ARG A 223 19.54 23.92 15.37
C ARG A 223 19.25 22.58 16.03
N ALA A 224 19.47 22.47 17.35
CA ALA A 224 19.21 21.24 18.10
C ALA A 224 17.71 20.91 18.13
N ALA A 225 16.85 21.92 18.33
CA ALA A 225 15.40 21.74 18.32
C ALA A 225 14.89 21.20 16.97
N LEU A 226 15.30 21.82 15.86
CA LEU A 226 14.89 21.41 14.52
C LEU A 226 15.46 20.06 14.10
N LYS A 227 16.74 19.79 14.42
CA LYS A 227 17.35 18.48 14.17
C LYS A 227 16.67 17.39 15.00
N GLY A 228 16.37 17.66 16.26
CA GLY A 228 15.68 16.71 17.15
C GLY A 228 14.27 16.40 16.66
N PHE A 229 13.50 17.43 16.30
CA PHE A 229 12.20 17.26 15.66
C PHE A 229 12.29 16.42 14.37
N ALA A 230 13.28 16.71 13.51
CA ALA A 230 13.50 15.94 12.29
C ALA A 230 13.86 14.48 12.59
N TRP A 231 14.77 14.20 13.53
CA TRP A 231 15.16 12.84 13.92
C TRP A 231 13.98 12.04 14.49
N GLY A 232 13.17 12.67 15.35
CA GLY A 232 11.97 12.04 15.88
C GLY A 232 10.94 11.75 14.79
N GLY A 233 10.67 12.71 13.90
CA GLY A 233 9.77 12.53 12.76
C GLY A 233 10.24 11.45 11.79
N LEU A 234 11.53 11.42 11.46
CA LEU A 234 12.14 10.39 10.62
C LEU A 234 12.04 9.00 11.24
N THR A 235 12.15 8.89 12.57
CA THR A 235 11.95 7.63 13.29
C THR A 235 10.52 7.13 13.11
N ILE A 236 9.51 7.99 13.27
CA ILE A 236 8.11 7.65 13.04
C ILE A 236 7.88 7.24 11.58
N PHE A 237 8.44 7.98 10.63
CA PHE A 237 8.35 7.66 9.21
C PHE A 237 8.99 6.32 8.87
N ALA A 238 10.13 5.97 9.49
CA ALA A 238 10.77 4.68 9.30
C ALA A 238 9.90 3.53 9.81
N ILE A 239 9.27 3.69 10.98
CA ILE A 239 8.31 2.70 11.52
C ILE A 239 7.11 2.55 10.58
N ASN A 240 6.55 3.66 10.10
CA ASN A 240 5.43 3.64 9.16
C ASN A 240 5.80 2.95 7.84
N LEU A 241 7.00 3.21 7.31
CA LEU A 241 7.50 2.56 6.10
C LEU A 241 7.62 1.04 6.28
N LEU A 242 8.19 0.59 7.39
CA LEU A 242 8.32 -0.83 7.71
C LEU A 242 6.95 -1.50 7.85
N ALA A 243 5.99 -0.81 8.48
CA ALA A 243 4.60 -1.27 8.54
C ALA A 243 3.99 -1.40 7.14
N MET A 244 4.06 -0.37 6.30
CA MET A 244 3.52 -0.42 4.93
C MET A 244 4.20 -1.46 4.05
N ALA A 245 5.51 -1.66 4.18
CA ALA A 245 6.24 -2.71 3.48
C ALA A 245 5.74 -4.11 3.88
N SER A 246 5.42 -4.32 5.15
CA SER A 246 4.82 -5.58 5.60
C SER A 246 3.42 -5.82 5.01
N PHE A 247 2.65 -4.75 4.77
CA PHE A 247 1.32 -4.84 4.15
C PHE A 247 1.44 -5.21 2.67
N ALA A 248 2.35 -4.57 1.95
CA ALA A 248 2.65 -4.88 0.55
C ALA A 248 3.19 -6.31 0.37
N ALA A 249 3.94 -6.82 1.34
CA ALA A 249 4.43 -8.20 1.37
C ALA A 249 3.35 -9.24 1.76
N GLN A 250 2.10 -8.82 1.99
CA GLN A 250 0.98 -9.69 2.38
C GLN A 250 1.25 -10.48 3.66
N LEU A 251 2.09 -9.96 4.56
CA LEU A 251 2.41 -10.62 5.84
C LEU A 251 1.30 -10.47 6.89
N ARG A 252 0.15 -9.87 6.53
CA ARG A 252 -1.01 -9.72 7.42
C ARG A 252 -1.90 -10.96 7.38
N PRO A 253 -2.48 -11.38 8.53
CA PRO A 253 -3.42 -12.51 8.57
C PRO A 253 -4.71 -12.30 7.76
N LEU A 254 -5.18 -11.06 7.67
CA LEU A 254 -6.32 -10.68 6.84
C LEU A 254 -5.90 -9.52 5.91
N PRO A 255 -5.91 -9.72 4.59
CA PRO A 255 -5.64 -8.63 3.67
C PRO A 255 -6.79 -7.62 3.74
N GLY A 256 -6.44 -6.35 3.97
CA GLY A 256 -7.39 -5.24 3.95
C GLY A 256 -7.67 -4.77 2.53
N ILE A 257 -8.60 -3.81 2.41
CA ILE A 257 -8.82 -3.09 1.16
C ILE A 257 -7.69 -2.08 0.94
N GLU A 258 -7.07 -2.12 -0.23
CA GLU A 258 -6.05 -1.17 -0.65
C GLU A 258 -6.47 -0.43 -1.92
N MET A 259 -6.07 0.85 -2.04
CA MET A 259 -6.20 1.65 -3.26
C MET A 259 -5.36 1.08 -4.40
N TRP A 260 -4.26 0.39 -4.07
CA TRP A 260 -3.47 -0.37 -5.03
C TRP A 260 -3.56 -1.87 -4.71
N PRO A 261 -4.60 -2.57 -5.20
CA PRO A 261 -4.70 -4.01 -5.01
C PRO A 261 -3.67 -4.72 -5.91
N ALA A 262 -2.98 -5.72 -5.36
CA ALA A 262 -2.11 -6.59 -6.16
C ALA A 262 -2.92 -7.49 -7.12
N ALA A 263 -4.16 -7.83 -6.75
CA ALA A 263 -5.16 -8.53 -7.55
C ALA A 263 -6.55 -8.34 -6.90
N PRO A 264 -7.66 -8.58 -7.62
CA PRO A 264 -8.99 -8.68 -7.00
C PRO A 264 -8.95 -9.75 -5.90
N GLN A 265 -9.20 -9.35 -4.65
CA GLN A 265 -9.25 -10.29 -3.54
C GLN A 265 -10.56 -11.08 -3.63
N SER A 266 -10.45 -12.40 -3.62
CA SER A 266 -11.58 -13.31 -3.70
C SER A 266 -11.57 -14.19 -2.47
N LEU A 267 -12.28 -13.73 -1.43
CA LEU A 267 -12.31 -14.38 -0.12
C LEU A 267 -13.05 -15.73 -0.16
N ALA A 268 -13.94 -15.93 -1.14
CA ALA A 268 -14.73 -17.14 -1.27
C ALA A 268 -14.04 -18.30 -2.01
N ILE A 269 -12.84 -18.12 -2.60
CA ILE A 269 -12.20 -19.15 -3.45
C ILE A 269 -12.02 -20.48 -2.70
N GLY A 270 -11.52 -20.42 -1.47
CA GLY A 270 -11.33 -21.65 -0.67
C GLY A 270 -12.64 -22.34 -0.31
N VAL A 271 -13.70 -21.56 -0.08
CA VAL A 271 -15.03 -22.10 0.26
C VAL A 271 -15.71 -22.69 -0.98
N ILE A 272 -15.56 -22.04 -2.14
CA ILE A 272 -16.04 -22.54 -3.42
C ILE A 272 -15.37 -23.88 -3.74
N ASP A 273 -14.05 -23.97 -3.55
CA ASP A 273 -13.29 -25.20 -3.79
C ASP A 273 -13.74 -26.33 -2.86
N SER A 274 -13.87 -26.05 -1.56
CA SER A 274 -14.29 -27.06 -0.59
C SER A 274 -15.70 -27.56 -0.87
N GLN A 275 -16.66 -26.66 -1.14
CA GLN A 275 -18.03 -27.05 -1.44
C GLN A 275 -18.16 -27.80 -2.77
N ALA A 276 -17.45 -27.36 -3.81
CA ALA A 276 -17.46 -28.07 -5.09
C ALA A 276 -16.89 -29.49 -4.93
N ASN A 277 -15.76 -29.64 -4.23
CA ASN A 277 -15.15 -30.94 -3.98
C ASN A 277 -16.03 -31.83 -3.09
N GLU A 278 -16.69 -31.30 -2.06
CA GLU A 278 -17.66 -32.04 -1.25
C GLU A 278 -18.79 -32.62 -2.10
N ILE A 279 -19.36 -31.82 -3.01
CA ILE A 279 -20.40 -32.27 -3.95
C ILE A 279 -19.84 -33.36 -4.90
N SER A 280 -18.62 -33.17 -5.39
CA SER A 280 -17.94 -34.15 -6.26
C SER A 280 -17.66 -35.47 -5.54
N GLN A 281 -17.18 -35.43 -4.29
CA GLN A 281 -16.96 -36.61 -3.47
C GLN A 281 -18.27 -37.33 -3.18
N MET A 282 -19.34 -36.59 -2.88
CA MET A 282 -20.65 -37.16 -2.61
C MET A 282 -21.24 -37.87 -3.85
N ALA A 283 -21.08 -37.29 -5.03
CA ALA A 283 -21.63 -37.82 -6.27
C ALA A 283 -20.76 -38.92 -6.93
N ARG A 284 -19.43 -38.80 -6.85
CA ARG A 284 -18.48 -39.64 -7.61
C ARG A 284 -17.32 -40.21 -6.78
N GLY A 285 -17.27 -39.96 -5.48
CA GLY A 285 -16.22 -40.47 -4.58
C GLY A 285 -14.82 -39.93 -4.87
N SER A 286 -14.69 -38.84 -5.62
CA SER A 286 -13.41 -38.24 -6.00
C SER A 286 -13.53 -36.73 -6.16
N ASP A 287 -12.44 -36.02 -5.86
CA ASP A 287 -12.32 -34.57 -6.06
C ASP A 287 -12.29 -34.21 -7.55
N ALA A 288 -12.79 -33.01 -7.88
CA ALA A 288 -12.79 -32.45 -9.23
C ALA A 288 -13.32 -33.37 -10.36
N ALA A 289 -14.20 -34.32 -10.03
CA ALA A 289 -14.67 -35.34 -10.96
C ALA A 289 -15.85 -34.87 -11.81
N LEU A 290 -16.61 -33.87 -11.37
CA LEU A 290 -17.79 -33.36 -12.07
C LEU A 290 -17.44 -32.38 -13.20
N ASN A 291 -18.32 -32.29 -14.19
CA ASN A 291 -18.20 -31.28 -15.25
C ASN A 291 -18.73 -29.93 -14.77
N VAL A 292 -17.95 -28.87 -15.01
CA VAL A 292 -18.25 -27.51 -14.58
C VAL A 292 -18.53 -26.62 -15.77
N MET A 293 -19.62 -25.86 -15.72
CA MET A 293 -19.98 -24.86 -16.74
C MET A 293 -19.86 -23.45 -16.15
N LEU A 294 -19.07 -22.58 -16.79
CA LEU A 294 -19.02 -21.15 -16.46
C LEU A 294 -19.94 -20.39 -17.41
N VAL A 295 -20.98 -19.73 -16.88
CA VAL A 295 -21.96 -18.98 -17.66
C VAL A 295 -21.90 -17.50 -17.32
N GLY A 296 -21.37 -16.71 -18.25
CA GLY A 296 -21.30 -15.25 -18.09
C GLY A 296 -20.43 -14.78 -16.91
N VAL A 297 -19.55 -15.64 -16.37
CA VAL A 297 -18.58 -15.31 -15.32
C VAL A 297 -17.18 -15.24 -15.94
N ASP A 298 -16.60 -14.04 -16.00
CA ASP A 298 -15.21 -13.87 -16.42
C ASP A 298 -14.29 -13.61 -15.21
N SER A 299 -13.82 -14.69 -14.61
CA SER A 299 -12.90 -14.62 -13.47
C SER A 299 -11.64 -15.46 -13.64
N PRO A 300 -10.45 -14.85 -13.79
CA PRO A 300 -9.18 -15.56 -13.82
C PRO A 300 -8.92 -16.39 -12.56
N ALA A 301 -9.35 -15.89 -11.40
CA ALA A 301 -9.17 -16.58 -10.13
C ALA A 301 -10.05 -17.83 -10.03
N LEU A 302 -11.29 -17.77 -10.51
CA LEU A 302 -12.17 -18.95 -10.62
C LEU A 302 -11.65 -19.94 -11.66
N ARG A 303 -11.14 -19.47 -12.80
CA ARG A 303 -10.49 -20.32 -13.81
C ARG A 303 -9.25 -21.02 -13.27
N TRP A 304 -8.45 -20.34 -12.45
CA TRP A 304 -7.29 -20.93 -11.80
C TRP A 304 -7.67 -21.95 -10.71
N LEU A 305 -8.71 -21.66 -9.94
CA LEU A 305 -9.27 -22.59 -8.95
C LEU A 305 -9.73 -23.88 -9.63
N LEU A 306 -10.47 -23.73 -10.72
CA LEU A 306 -11.04 -24.84 -11.47
C LEU A 306 -10.06 -25.48 -12.47
N ARG A 307 -8.75 -25.23 -12.37
CA ARG A 307 -7.76 -25.74 -13.34
C ARG A 307 -7.72 -27.27 -13.43
N ASP A 308 -8.07 -27.94 -12.34
CA ASP A 308 -8.07 -29.40 -12.21
C ASP A 308 -9.45 -30.01 -12.58
N TRP A 309 -10.44 -29.16 -12.88
CA TRP A 309 -11.81 -29.54 -13.24
C TRP A 309 -12.03 -29.57 -14.77
N ARG A 310 -13.07 -30.27 -15.21
CA ARG A 310 -13.51 -30.24 -16.62
C ARG A 310 -14.42 -29.04 -16.87
N VAL A 311 -13.81 -27.90 -17.19
CA VAL A 311 -14.51 -26.61 -17.33
C VAL A 311 -14.90 -26.33 -18.78
N THR A 312 -16.16 -25.96 -18.99
CA THR A 312 -16.69 -25.44 -20.26
C THR A 312 -17.22 -24.03 -20.05
N SER A 313 -16.78 -23.06 -20.86
CA SER A 313 -17.24 -21.67 -20.75
C SER A 313 -18.27 -21.35 -21.82
N ALA A 314 -19.37 -20.71 -21.44
CA ALA A 314 -20.41 -20.25 -22.36
C ALA A 314 -20.90 -18.85 -21.96
N GLN A 315 -21.39 -18.08 -22.94
CA GLN A 315 -22.00 -16.78 -22.67
C GLN A 315 -23.46 -16.90 -22.21
N ALA A 316 -24.14 -17.99 -22.57
CA ALA A 316 -25.50 -18.29 -22.19
C ALA A 316 -25.62 -19.77 -21.78
N LEU A 317 -26.56 -20.07 -20.88
CA LEU A 317 -26.82 -21.43 -20.44
C LEU A 317 -27.56 -22.22 -21.55
N SER A 318 -27.11 -23.44 -21.81
CA SER A 318 -27.81 -24.41 -22.67
C SER A 318 -28.03 -25.71 -21.89
N PHE A 319 -29.29 -26.04 -21.68
CA PHE A 319 -29.69 -27.25 -20.93
C PHE A 319 -29.45 -28.56 -21.71
N ASP A 320 -29.21 -28.49 -23.02
CA ASP A 320 -28.88 -29.66 -23.84
C ASP A 320 -27.59 -30.35 -23.39
N SER A 321 -26.69 -29.58 -22.76
CA SER A 321 -25.41 -30.09 -22.28
C SER A 321 -25.49 -30.77 -20.92
N ASN A 322 -26.65 -30.70 -20.23
CA ASN A 322 -26.93 -31.25 -18.91
C ASN A 322 -25.75 -31.12 -17.92
N PRO A 323 -25.28 -29.89 -17.64
CA PRO A 323 -24.11 -29.64 -16.81
C PRO A 323 -24.35 -30.07 -15.36
N GLU A 324 -23.31 -30.57 -14.69
CA GLU A 324 -23.42 -31.07 -13.31
C GLU A 324 -23.25 -29.96 -12.29
N LEU A 325 -22.24 -29.12 -12.50
CA LEU A 325 -22.01 -27.89 -11.75
C LEU A 325 -22.05 -26.69 -12.72
N ILE A 326 -22.69 -25.61 -12.29
CA ILE A 326 -22.78 -24.37 -13.06
C ILE A 326 -22.38 -23.20 -12.16
N PHE A 327 -21.47 -22.36 -12.62
CA PHE A 327 -21.22 -21.05 -12.02
C PHE A 327 -21.85 -19.97 -12.88
N THR A 328 -22.73 -19.17 -12.29
CA THR A 328 -23.37 -18.04 -12.96
C THR A 328 -23.10 -16.73 -12.23
N SER A 329 -23.24 -15.62 -12.95
CA SER A 329 -23.39 -14.29 -12.34
C SER A 329 -24.80 -14.13 -11.78
N GLU A 330 -24.96 -13.33 -10.72
CA GLU A 330 -26.28 -12.95 -10.17
C GLU A 330 -27.21 -12.30 -11.22
N ASN A 331 -26.64 -11.65 -12.24
CA ASN A 331 -27.44 -11.02 -13.30
C ASN A 331 -28.04 -12.04 -14.30
N ASN A 332 -27.66 -13.32 -14.21
CA ASN A 332 -28.06 -14.39 -15.12
C ASN A 332 -28.74 -15.55 -14.38
N ILE A 333 -29.63 -15.26 -13.42
CA ILE A 333 -30.46 -16.28 -12.77
C ILE A 333 -31.61 -16.66 -13.71
N LEU A 334 -31.58 -17.89 -14.23
CA LEU A 334 -32.70 -18.45 -14.99
C LEU A 334 -33.66 -19.19 -14.03
N PRO A 335 -34.98 -18.93 -14.08
CA PRO A 335 -35.97 -19.64 -13.26
C PRO A 335 -35.93 -21.17 -13.42
N GLU A 336 -35.49 -21.65 -14.57
CA GLU A 336 -35.35 -23.07 -14.90
C GLU A 336 -34.33 -23.78 -13.99
N LEU A 337 -33.29 -23.07 -13.52
CA LEU A 337 -32.28 -23.63 -12.61
C LEU A 337 -32.87 -23.96 -11.23
N GLU A 338 -33.79 -23.15 -10.72
CA GLU A 338 -34.37 -23.35 -9.38
C GLU A 338 -35.19 -24.65 -9.27
N SER A 339 -35.63 -25.19 -10.40
CA SER A 339 -36.42 -26.42 -10.45
C SER A 339 -35.57 -27.71 -10.44
N ALA A 340 -34.37 -27.67 -11.02
CA ALA A 340 -33.54 -28.86 -11.26
C ALA A 340 -32.18 -28.81 -10.55
N TYR A 341 -31.78 -27.64 -10.05
CA TYR A 341 -30.48 -27.40 -9.41
C TYR A 341 -30.67 -26.78 -8.02
N ARG A 342 -29.70 -27.03 -7.14
CA ARG A 342 -29.57 -26.40 -5.83
C ARG A 342 -28.44 -25.38 -5.89
N GLY A 343 -28.74 -24.15 -5.53
CA GLY A 343 -27.84 -23.00 -5.65
C GLY A 343 -27.32 -22.51 -4.30
N ALA A 344 -26.06 -22.07 -4.25
CA ALA A 344 -25.50 -21.30 -3.15
C ALA A 344 -24.78 -20.04 -3.67
N PRO A 345 -25.03 -18.85 -3.08
CA PRO A 345 -24.34 -17.63 -3.46
C PRO A 345 -22.98 -17.51 -2.77
N PHE A 346 -21.99 -16.99 -3.49
CA PHE A 346 -20.64 -16.71 -3.01
C PHE A 346 -20.18 -15.31 -3.42
N GLN A 347 -19.47 -14.65 -2.52
CA GLN A 347 -18.82 -13.37 -2.80
C GLN A 347 -17.54 -13.61 -3.59
N LEU A 348 -17.62 -13.53 -4.92
CA LEU A 348 -16.51 -13.83 -5.80
C LEU A 348 -15.48 -12.70 -5.78
N ARG A 349 -15.91 -11.44 -5.79
CA ARG A 349 -15.00 -10.30 -5.70
C ARG A 349 -15.57 -9.23 -4.81
N ASN A 350 -14.66 -8.53 -4.16
CA ASN A 350 -15.02 -7.38 -3.37
C ASN A 350 -14.51 -6.11 -4.04
N TYR A 351 -15.40 -5.15 -4.22
CA TYR A 351 -15.09 -3.86 -4.80
C TYR A 351 -15.25 -2.77 -3.73
N PRO A 352 -14.20 -1.98 -3.48
CA PRO A 352 -14.30 -0.87 -2.54
C PRO A 352 -15.21 0.22 -3.08
N ALA A 353 -16.23 0.60 -2.30
CA ALA A 353 -17.17 1.67 -2.64
C ALA A 353 -16.60 3.06 -2.36
N TRP A 354 -15.39 3.33 -2.89
CA TRP A 354 -14.60 4.55 -2.72
C TRP A 354 -15.38 5.87 -2.89
N GLU A 355 -16.36 5.90 -3.81
CA GLU A 355 -17.14 7.09 -4.13
C GLU A 355 -18.27 7.40 -3.13
N GLN A 356 -18.65 6.41 -2.31
CA GLN A 356 -19.80 6.50 -1.40
C GLN A 356 -19.39 6.57 0.07
N LEU A 357 -18.09 6.73 0.35
CA LEU A 357 -17.56 6.70 1.70
C LEU A 357 -17.92 7.95 2.50
N THR A 358 -18.43 7.74 3.69
CA THR A 358 -18.57 8.75 4.74
C THR A 358 -17.20 9.12 5.34
N ALA A 359 -17.12 10.27 6.02
CA ALA A 359 -15.89 10.69 6.68
C ALA A 359 -15.40 9.70 7.76
N SER A 360 -16.33 9.03 8.45
CA SER A 360 -16.00 7.97 9.43
C SER A 360 -15.43 6.72 8.78
N GLU A 361 -15.95 6.32 7.62
CA GLU A 361 -15.43 5.15 6.88
C GLU A 361 -14.04 5.45 6.30
N TRP A 362 -13.81 6.67 5.84
CA TRP A 362 -12.46 7.14 5.47
C TRP A 362 -11.47 7.03 6.64
N LEU A 363 -11.89 7.46 7.84
CA LEU A 363 -11.05 7.33 9.04
C LEU A 363 -10.81 5.87 9.42
N SER A 364 -11.84 5.01 9.33
CA SER A 364 -11.70 3.57 9.55
C SER A 364 -10.69 2.96 8.58
N TRP A 365 -10.74 3.33 7.30
CA TRP A 365 -9.79 2.85 6.31
C TRP A 365 -8.35 3.30 6.58
N ILE A 366 -8.13 4.56 6.96
CA ILE A 366 -6.77 5.06 7.27
C ILE A 366 -6.10 4.24 8.38
N ILE A 367 -6.88 3.67 9.30
CA ILE A 367 -6.36 2.95 10.46
C ILE A 367 -6.36 1.44 10.24
N ASN A 368 -7.49 0.90 9.79
CA ASN A 368 -7.74 -0.54 9.69
C ASN A 368 -7.62 -1.08 8.27
N HIS A 369 -7.59 -0.21 7.25
CA HIS A 369 -7.74 -0.58 5.85
C HIS A 369 -9.02 -1.39 5.59
N ASP A 370 -10.09 -1.01 6.29
CA ASP A 370 -11.40 -1.65 6.21
C ASP A 370 -12.45 -0.65 5.70
N LEU A 371 -13.34 -1.13 4.82
CA LEU A 371 -14.37 -0.33 4.16
C LEU A 371 -15.64 -1.15 3.91
N PRO A 372 -16.80 -0.49 3.78
CA PRO A 372 -17.98 -1.12 3.22
C PRO A 372 -17.68 -1.61 1.80
N GLN A 373 -18.05 -2.86 1.51
CA GLN A 373 -17.68 -3.51 0.25
C GLN A 373 -18.94 -3.71 -0.61
N GLY A 374 -18.81 -3.37 -1.88
CA GLY A 374 -19.67 -3.94 -2.91
C GLY A 374 -19.18 -5.36 -3.21
N TYR A 375 -20.10 -6.28 -3.44
CA TYR A 375 -19.77 -7.68 -3.74
C TYR A 375 -20.22 -8.02 -5.15
N GLU A 376 -19.34 -8.66 -5.92
CA GLU A 376 -19.76 -9.41 -7.10
C GLU A 376 -20.11 -10.83 -6.64
N LEU A 377 -21.40 -11.17 -6.72
CA LEU A 377 -21.88 -12.50 -6.37
C LEU A 377 -21.73 -13.45 -7.56
N THR A 378 -21.22 -14.64 -7.27
CA THR A 378 -21.35 -15.80 -8.16
C THR A 378 -22.21 -16.85 -7.48
N LEU A 379 -23.04 -17.51 -8.26
CA LEU A 379 -23.89 -18.60 -7.78
C LEU A 379 -23.30 -19.90 -8.27
N LEU A 380 -23.04 -20.83 -7.35
CA LEU A 380 -22.78 -22.22 -7.67
C LEU A 380 -24.10 -22.97 -7.65
N TRP A 381 -24.45 -23.54 -8.80
CA TRP A 381 -25.58 -24.44 -8.94
C TRP A 381 -25.07 -25.87 -9.13
N ALA A 382 -25.59 -26.79 -8.31
CA ALA A 382 -25.35 -28.21 -8.45
C ALA A 382 -26.64 -28.93 -8.78
N ARG A 383 -26.59 -29.85 -9.74
CA ARG A 383 -27.79 -30.58 -10.16
C ARG A 383 -28.35 -31.39 -8.99
N SER A 384 -29.67 -31.37 -8.80
CA SER A 384 -30.31 -31.91 -7.59
C SER A 384 -30.12 -33.42 -7.41
N ASP A 385 -29.92 -34.16 -8.49
CA ASP A 385 -29.67 -35.62 -8.51
C ASP A 385 -28.31 -36.03 -7.93
N LEU A 386 -27.37 -35.08 -7.81
CA LEU A 386 -26.04 -35.30 -7.24
C LEU A 386 -26.09 -35.47 -5.71
N PHE A 387 -27.21 -35.13 -5.08
CA PHE A 387 -27.38 -35.20 -3.63
C PHE A 387 -28.08 -36.51 -3.21
N PRO A 388 -27.64 -37.17 -2.12
CA PRO A 388 -28.16 -38.45 -1.67
C PRO A 388 -29.65 -38.45 -1.33
N ASP A 389 -30.19 -37.30 -0.91
CA ASP A 389 -31.59 -37.12 -0.53
C ASP A 389 -32.54 -37.07 -1.74
N SER A 390 -32.01 -36.81 -2.95
CA SER A 390 -32.77 -36.86 -4.19
C SER A 390 -33.07 -38.29 -4.66
N GLN A 391 -32.22 -39.23 -4.24
CA GLN A 391 -32.43 -40.65 -4.42
C GLN A 391 -33.23 -41.11 -3.20
N ASN A 392 -34.53 -41.40 -3.39
CA ASN A 392 -35.38 -42.04 -2.37
C ASN A 392 -34.88 -43.47 -2.06
N SER A 393 -33.66 -43.59 -1.56
CA SER A 393 -32.97 -44.81 -1.18
C SER A 393 -32.35 -44.62 0.20
N LEU A 394 -33.20 -44.35 1.18
CA LEU A 394 -32.97 -44.84 2.54
C LEU A 394 -33.84 -46.11 2.68
N PRO A 395 -33.28 -47.26 3.08
CA PRO A 395 -34.09 -48.41 3.52
C PRO A 395 -34.91 -48.09 4.76
#